data_AF-A0A845GGI4-F1
#
_entry.id   AF-A0A845GGI4-F1
#
_cell.length_a   1.000
_cell.length_b   1.000
_cell.length_c   1.000
_cell.angle_alpha   90.00
_cell.angle_beta   90.00
_cell.angle_gamma   90.00
#
_symmetry.space_group_name_H-M   'P 1'
#
loop_
_entity.id
_entity.type
_entity.pdbx_description
1 polymer ?
#
loop_
_entity_poly.entity_id
_entity_poly.type
_entity_poly.pdbx_seq_one_letter_code
_entity_poly.pdbx_strand_id
1 'polypeptide(L)' 'MARLAGEVVRTPLLHSATLNALTGANVLVKAECLQHGGSFKYRGALNKLRALGAAARPHVVAYSSGNHAIATALAAAR' A
#
# COMPACT_ATOMS: atom_id res chain seq x y z
N MET A 1 1.61 10.53 9.76
CA MET A 1 1.70 9.06 9.56
C MET A 1 1.45 8.24 10.84
N ALA A 2 0.95 8.82 11.94
CA ALA A 2 0.81 8.11 13.22
C ALA A 2 -0.05 6.83 13.16
N ARG A 3 -1.16 6.84 12.39
CA ARG A 3 -2.10 5.70 12.33
C ARG A 3 -1.56 4.44 11.64
N LEU A 4 -0.50 4.53 10.85
CA LEU A 4 0.05 3.41 10.09
C LEU A 4 1.42 2.94 10.60
N ALA A 5 1.93 3.57 11.66
CA ALA A 5 3.26 3.28 12.17
C ALA A 5 3.37 1.81 12.61
N GLY A 6 4.41 1.11 12.13
CA GLY A 6 4.63 -0.31 12.42
C GLY A 6 3.75 -1.30 11.66
N GLU A 7 2.66 -0.85 11.02
CA GLU A 7 1.72 -1.73 10.32
C GLU A 7 1.90 -1.76 8.80
N VAL A 8 2.77 -0.89 8.25
CA VAL A 8 3.09 -0.82 6.82
C VAL A 8 4.58 -0.89 6.58
N VAL A 9 4.98 -1.48 5.45
CA VAL A 9 6.38 -1.49 5.01
C VAL A 9 6.80 -0.09 4.56
N ARG A 10 7.93 0.41 5.06
CA ARG A 10 8.63 1.56 4.45
C ARG A 10 9.42 1.05 3.25
N THR A 11 8.74 1.00 2.11
CA THR A 11 9.30 0.52 0.84
C THR A 11 10.48 1.38 0.38
N PRO A 12 11.47 0.79 -0.30
CA PRO A 12 12.67 1.52 -0.73
C PRO A 12 12.38 2.48 -1.89
N LEU A 13 13.28 3.45 -2.07
CA LEU A 13 13.50 4.14 -3.35
C LEU A 13 14.64 3.42 -4.05
N LEU A 14 14.34 2.77 -5.18
CA LEU A 14 15.32 2.01 -5.95
C LEU A 14 15.89 2.89 -7.05
N HIS A 15 17.21 2.90 -7.18
CA HIS A 15 17.88 3.50 -8.32
C HIS A 15 17.82 2.56 -9.53
N SER A 16 17.63 3.10 -10.74
CA SER A 16 17.61 2.30 -11.97
C SER A 16 18.58 2.86 -13.00
N ALA A 17 19.71 2.18 -13.19
CA ALA A 17 20.70 2.57 -14.20
C ALA A 17 20.11 2.61 -15.62
N THR A 18 19.23 1.66 -15.93
CA THR A 18 18.53 1.59 -17.23
C THR A 18 17.62 2.79 -17.46
N LEU A 19 16.81 3.17 -16.46
CA LEU A 19 15.93 4.34 -16.59
C LEU A 19 16.74 5.64 -16.67
N ASN A 20 17.84 5.73 -15.93
CA ASN A 20 18.70 6.89 -16.01
C ASN A 20 19.31 7.07 -17.40
N ALA A 21 19.80 5.99 -18.00
CA ALA A 21 20.35 6.02 -19.36
C ALA A 21 19.29 6.40 -20.41
N LEU A 22 18.06 5.90 -20.27
CA LEU A 22 16.95 6.21 -21.18
C LEU A 22 16.44 7.64 -21.07
N THR A 23 16.53 8.24 -19.89
CA THR A 23 15.93 9.56 -19.60
C THR A 23 16.95 10.70 -19.49
N GLY A 24 18.24 10.39 -19.35
CA GLY A 24 19.29 11.36 -19.04
C GLY A 24 19.20 11.96 -17.63
N ALA A 25 18.40 11.37 -16.72
CA ALA A 25 18.13 11.91 -15.39
C ALA A 25 18.37 10.87 -14.27
N ASN A 26 18.44 11.31 -13.01
CA ASN A 26 18.46 10.41 -11.86
C ASN A 26 17.03 9.96 -11.51
N VAL A 27 16.63 8.79 -12.00
CA VAL A 27 15.29 8.21 -11.79
C VAL A 27 15.31 7.27 -10.58
N LEU A 28 14.46 7.58 -9.61
CA LEU A 28 14.22 6.74 -8.43
C LEU A 28 12.81 6.14 -8.50
N VAL A 29 12.72 4.82 -8.29
CA VAL A 29 11.45 4.08 -8.30
C VAL A 29 11.01 3.80 -6.87
N LYS A 30 9.84 4.30 -6.50
CA LYS A 30 9.19 3.95 -5.23
C LYS A 30 8.57 2.56 -5.34
N ALA A 31 9.23 1.55 -4.78
CA ALA A 31 8.88 0.14 -4.97
C ALA A 31 7.67 -0.30 -4.11
N GLU A 32 6.49 0.26 -4.37
CA GLU A 32 5.25 -0.07 -3.65
C GLU A 32 4.74 -1.49 -3.94
N CYS A 33 5.28 -2.17 -4.95
CA CYS A 33 5.05 -3.60 -5.15
C CYS A 33 5.59 -4.47 -3.99
N LEU A 34 6.50 -3.94 -3.16
CA LEU A 34 7.04 -4.60 -1.98
C LEU A 34 6.20 -4.35 -0.71
N GLN A 35 5.08 -3.64 -0.81
CA GLN A 35 4.14 -3.48 0.31
C GLN A 35 3.35 -4.79 0.53
N HIS A 36 2.78 -4.98 1.72
CA HIS A 36 1.80 -6.04 1.96
C HIS A 36 0.72 -6.08 0.87
N GLY A 37 0.41 -7.27 0.36
CA GLY A 37 -0.55 -7.42 -0.74
C GLY A 37 -0.06 -6.90 -2.09
N GLY A 38 1.24 -6.64 -2.24
CA GLY A 38 1.88 -6.37 -3.53
C GLY A 38 1.62 -4.99 -4.12
N SER A 39 1.07 -4.04 -3.35
CA SER A 39 0.80 -2.69 -3.87
C SER A 39 0.61 -1.63 -2.77
N PHE A 40 0.68 -0.37 -3.18
CA PHE A 40 0.42 0.78 -2.30
C PHE A 40 -0.99 0.80 -1.69
N LYS A 41 -1.95 0.06 -2.26
CA LYS A 41 -3.36 0.11 -1.86
C LYS A 41 -3.59 -0.35 -0.43
N TYR A 42 -2.70 -1.20 0.10
CA TYR A 42 -2.73 -1.63 1.49
C TYR A 42 -2.67 -0.45 2.47
N ARG A 43 -1.88 0.59 2.16
CA ARG A 43 -1.78 1.79 3.01
C ARG A 43 -3.13 2.48 3.18
N GLY A 44 -3.86 2.67 2.08
CA GLY A 44 -5.15 3.35 2.08
C GLY A 44 -6.24 2.51 2.75
N ALA A 45 -6.30 1.21 2.41
CA ALA A 45 -7.24 0.28 3.02
C ALA A 45 -7.07 0.22 4.55
N LEU A 46 -5.83 0.02 5.01
CA LEU A 46 -5.53 -0.01 6.44
C LEU A 46 -5.87 1.32 7.12
N ASN A 47 -5.48 2.46 6.54
CA ASN A 47 -5.77 3.76 7.13
C ASN A 47 -7.27 4.01 7.30
N LYS A 48 -8.08 3.64 6.29
CA LYS A 48 -9.54 3.81 6.34
C LYS A 48 -10.14 2.90 7.40
N LEU A 49 -9.78 1.61 7.42
CA LEU A 49 -10.28 0.66 8.42
C LEU A 49 -9.91 1.06 9.85
N ARG A 50 -8.67 1.52 10.07
CA ARG A 50 -8.24 2.03 11.39
C ARG A 50 -8.98 3.31 11.78
N ALA A 51 -9.31 4.18 10.82
CA ALA A 51 -10.09 5.40 11.09
C ALA A 51 -11.56 5.12 11.43
N LEU A 52 -12.15 4.06 10.85
CA LEU A 52 -13.52 3.63 11.11
C LEU A 52 -13.66 2.97 12.50
N GLY A 53 -12.56 2.49 13.09
CA GLY A 53 -12.58 1.83 14.38
C GLY A 53 -13.13 0.39 14.33
N ALA A 54 -13.06 -0.31 15.46
CA ALA A 54 -13.43 -1.74 15.53
C ALA A 54 -14.92 -1.99 15.23
N ALA A 55 -15.80 -1.10 15.70
CA ALA A 55 -17.26 -1.26 15.57
C ALA A 55 -17.75 -1.24 14.11
N ALA A 56 -17.03 -0.58 13.22
CA ALA A 56 -17.40 -0.48 11.80
C ALA A 56 -16.84 -1.63 10.95
N ARG A 57 -15.88 -2.41 11.44
CA ARG A 57 -15.23 -3.50 10.69
C ARG A 57 -16.20 -4.54 10.10
N PRO A 58 -17.24 -5.05 10.81
CA PRO A 58 -18.15 -6.04 10.25
C PRO A 58 -19.08 -5.48 9.17
N HIS A 59 -19.08 -4.16 8.95
CA HIS A 59 -19.98 -3.46 8.02
C HIS A 59 -19.24 -2.91 6.79
N VAL A 60 -18.01 -3.35 6.53
CA VAL A 60 -17.22 -2.87 5.40
C VAL A 60 -17.50 -3.72 4.16
N VAL A 61 -17.88 -3.04 3.08
CA VAL A 61 -18.00 -3.62 1.74
C VAL A 61 -17.01 -2.92 0.81
N ALA A 62 -16.30 -3.71 0.00
CA ALA A 62 -15.47 -3.21 -1.09
C ALA A 62 -15.71 -4.07 -2.34
N TYR A 63 -15.75 -3.44 -3.52
CA TYR A 63 -15.94 -4.12 -4.79
C TYR A 63 -14.72 -3.92 -5.67
N SER A 64 -13.96 -4.99 -5.89
CA SER A 64 -12.78 -5.00 -6.75
C SER A 64 -12.37 -6.45 -7.05
N SER A 65 -11.73 -6.66 -8.19
CA SER A 65 -11.09 -7.94 -8.56
C SER A 65 -9.56 -7.89 -8.54
N GLY A 66 -8.95 -6.78 -8.05
CA GLY A 66 -7.51 -6.55 -8.14
C GLY A 66 -6.85 -6.16 -6.83
N ASN A 67 -5.75 -5.40 -6.93
CA ASN A 67 -4.93 -4.96 -5.79
C ASN A 67 -5.73 -4.30 -4.64
N HIS A 68 -6.88 -3.66 -4.93
CA HIS A 68 -7.73 -3.11 -3.88
C HIS A 68 -8.45 -4.20 -3.08
N ALA A 69 -8.95 -5.25 -3.74
CA ALA A 69 -9.56 -6.40 -3.08
C ALA A 69 -8.58 -7.06 -2.11
N ILE A 70 -7.35 -7.33 -2.60
CA ILE A 70 -6.28 -7.93 -1.79
C ILE A 70 -5.93 -7.02 -0.61
N ALA A 71 -5.70 -5.73 -0.87
CA ALA A 71 -5.37 -4.75 0.17
C ALA A 71 -6.45 -4.66 1.25
N THR A 72 -7.72 -4.59 0.86
CA THR A 72 -8.85 -4.48 1.80
C THR A 72 -9.04 -5.77 2.58
N ALA A 73 -8.95 -6.93 1.94
CA ALA A 73 -9.04 -8.23 2.62
C ALA A 73 -7.92 -8.39 3.67
N LEU A 74 -6.66 -8.11 3.29
CA LEU A 74 -5.52 -8.19 4.21
C LEU A 74 -5.63 -7.19 5.37
N ALA A 75 -6.10 -5.98 5.11
CA ALA A 75 -6.24 -4.96 6.15
C ALA A 75 -7.43 -5.25 7.09
N ALA A 76 -8.49 -5.90 6.61
CA ALA A 76 -9.63 -6.31 7.41
C ALA A 76 -9.34 -7.54 8.29
N ALA A 77 -8.45 -8.44 7.83
CA ALA A 77 -8.00 -9.61 8.59
C ALA A 77 -7.08 -9.29 9.78
N ARG A 78 -6.73 -8.01 10.00
CA ARG A 78 -5.90 -7.50 11.09
C ARG A 78 -6.68 -6.53 11.98
#